data_AF-A0AAV5DU35-F1
#
_entry.id   AF-A0AAV5DU35-F1
#
_cell.length_a   1.000
_cell.length_b   1.000
_cell.length_c   1.000
_cell.angle_alpha   90.00
_cell.angle_beta   90.00
_cell.angle_gamma   90.00
#
_symmetry.space_group_name_H-M   'P 1'
#
loop_
_entity.id
_entity.type
_entity.pdbx_description
1 polymer ?
#
loop_
_entity_poly.entity_id
_entity_poly.type
_entity_poly.pdbx_seq_one_letter_code
_entity_poly.pdbx_strand_id
1 'polypeptide(L)'
;MYMQLDVAIAVYPMKEGEKFTMVLAPTVNLDGTQDTGYYTQAGRKTLADNYQYVMHGKLYKISEGGQQGKVEIYASFGGLLTMLKVNPTSASSFELDQRLFLLIRKL
;
A
#
# COMPACT_ATOMS: atom_id res chain seq x y z
N MET A 1 11.35 2.01 9.83
CA MET A 1 10.01 2.37 9.32
C MET A 1 9.00 1.89 10.36
N TYR A 2 7.98 2.69 10.67
CA TYR A 2 6.88 2.27 11.55
C TYR A 2 5.59 2.29 10.75
N MET A 3 4.70 1.32 11.00
CA MET A 3 3.46 1.12 10.26
C MET A 3 2.34 0.69 11.21
N GLN A 4 1.14 1.20 10.96
CA GLN A 4 -0.11 0.60 11.40
C GLN A 4 -0.93 0.25 10.15
N LEU A 5 -1.50 -0.95 10.12
CA LEU A 5 -2.16 -1.51 8.95
C LEU A 5 -3.34 -2.37 9.38
N ASP A 6 -4.52 -2.03 8.92
CA ASP A 6 -5.70 -2.90 9.00
C ASP A 6 -5.64 -3.96 7.89
N VAL A 7 -5.93 -5.21 8.25
CA VAL A 7 -5.94 -6.35 7.31
C VAL A 7 -7.19 -7.19 7.55
N ALA A 8 -7.83 -7.66 6.48
CA ALA A 8 -8.94 -8.59 6.57
C ALA A 8 -8.47 -10.00 6.96
N ILE A 9 -8.21 -10.22 8.25
CA ILE A 9 -7.62 -11.47 8.78
C ILE A 9 -8.45 -12.74 8.53
N ALA A 10 -9.75 -12.60 8.29
CA ALA A 10 -10.62 -13.72 7.95
C ALA A 10 -10.26 -14.33 6.58
N VAL A 11 -9.73 -13.51 5.65
CA VAL A 11 -9.31 -13.94 4.30
C VAL A 11 -7.81 -14.18 4.25
N TYR A 12 -7.03 -13.36 4.97
CA TYR A 12 -5.58 -13.47 5.01
C TYR A 12 -5.07 -13.46 6.46
N PRO A 13 -5.06 -14.62 7.14
CA PRO A 13 -4.67 -14.70 8.54
C PRO A 13 -3.22 -14.28 8.72
N MET A 14 -2.94 -13.36 9.64
CA MET A 14 -1.57 -13.00 10.02
C MET A 14 -1.37 -13.25 11.52
N LYS A 15 -0.24 -13.86 11.88
CA LYS A 15 0.08 -14.18 13.29
C LYS A 15 1.19 -13.26 13.81
N GLU A 16 1.21 -13.08 15.14
CA GLU A 16 2.32 -12.39 15.80
C GLU A 16 3.66 -13.08 15.49
N GLY A 17 4.69 -12.27 15.23
CA GLY A 17 6.03 -12.75 14.86
C GLY A 17 6.16 -13.19 13.39
N GLU A 18 5.08 -13.28 12.63
CA GLU A 18 5.12 -13.65 11.22
C GLU A 18 5.75 -12.52 10.38
N LYS A 19 6.69 -12.89 9.50
CA LYS A 19 7.36 -11.94 8.62
C LYS A 19 6.66 -11.91 7.28
N PHE A 20 6.57 -10.73 6.68
CA PHE A 20 5.97 -10.54 5.37
C PHE A 20 6.71 -9.45 4.59
N THR A 21 6.58 -9.51 3.27
CA THR A 21 6.93 -8.40 2.37
C THR A 21 5.68 -7.60 2.05
N MET A 22 5.79 -6.27 2.08
CA MET A 22 4.74 -5.36 1.65
C MET A 22 5.26 -4.39 0.59
N VAL A 23 4.46 -4.13 -0.43
CA VAL A 23 4.71 -3.11 -1.46
C VAL A 23 3.53 -2.16 -1.54
N LEU A 24 3.83 -0.87 -1.69
CA LEU A 24 2.89 0.14 -2.17
C LEU A 24 3.28 0.51 -3.61
N ALA A 25 2.30 0.48 -4.52
CA ALA A 25 2.52 0.80 -5.92
C ALA A 25 1.35 1.64 -6.48
N PRO A 26 1.61 2.62 -7.37
CA PRO A 26 0.54 3.40 -8.01
C PRO A 26 -0.17 2.61 -9.14
N THR A 27 0.41 1.49 -9.56
CA THR A 27 -0.13 0.62 -10.62
C THR A 27 0.31 -0.83 -10.40
N VAL A 28 -0.48 -1.79 -10.87
CA VAL A 28 -0.11 -3.22 -10.94
C VAL A 28 0.42 -3.64 -12.31
N ASN A 29 0.43 -2.72 -13.28
CA ASN A 29 0.97 -2.98 -14.61
C ASN A 29 2.50 -3.12 -14.53
N LEU A 30 3.04 -4.23 -15.03
CA LEU A 30 4.48 -4.52 -14.95
C LEU A 30 5.35 -3.59 -15.79
N ASP A 31 4.76 -2.96 -16.81
CA ASP A 31 5.41 -1.96 -17.67
C ASP A 31 5.38 -0.54 -17.07
N GLY A 32 4.76 -0.36 -15.90
CA GLY A 32 4.63 0.94 -15.24
C GLY A 32 3.55 1.85 -15.82
N THR A 33 2.73 1.38 -16.77
CA THR A 33 1.59 2.15 -17.27
C THR A 33 0.61 2.48 -16.14
N GLN A 34 0.03 3.68 -16.17
CA GLN A 34 -0.86 4.16 -15.10
C GLN A 34 -2.09 3.26 -14.93
N ASP A 35 -2.59 3.19 -13.69
CA ASP A 35 -3.85 2.51 -13.41
C ASP A 35 -5.02 3.26 -14.06
N THR A 36 -5.89 2.51 -14.74
CA THR A 36 -7.06 3.09 -15.43
C THR A 36 -8.23 3.31 -14.49
N GLY A 37 -8.17 2.80 -13.26
CA GLY A 37 -9.27 2.75 -12.32
C GLY A 37 -10.28 1.64 -12.56
N TYR A 38 -10.14 0.88 -13.65
CA TYR A 38 -11.02 -0.23 -13.98
C TYR A 38 -10.30 -1.54 -13.75
N TYR A 39 -10.88 -2.39 -12.92
CA TYR A 39 -10.42 -3.77 -12.81
C TYR A 39 -10.72 -4.50 -14.12
N THR A 40 -9.67 -4.82 -14.86
CA THR A 40 -9.76 -5.61 -16.09
C THR A 40 -9.16 -6.97 -15.81
N GLN A 41 -10.00 -8.02 -15.86
CA GLN A 41 -9.53 -9.41 -15.78
C GLN A 41 -8.94 -9.83 -17.14
N ALA A 42 -8.00 -9.03 -17.66
CA ALA A 42 -7.21 -9.44 -18.80
C ALA A 42 -6.25 -10.51 -18.30
N GLY A 43 -6.16 -11.67 -18.98
CA GLY A 43 -5.25 -12.77 -18.66
C GLY A 43 -3.76 -12.44 -18.83
N ARG A 44 -3.39 -11.16 -18.67
CA ARG A 44 -2.03 -10.65 -18.64
C ARG A 44 -1.47 -10.77 -17.22
N LYS A 45 -0.19 -11.11 -17.14
CA LYS A 45 0.52 -11.14 -15.87
C LYS A 45 0.66 -9.72 -15.30
N THR A 46 0.44 -9.57 -14.00
CA THR A 46 0.50 -8.31 -13.27
C THR A 46 1.45 -8.43 -12.07
N LEU A 47 1.75 -7.30 -11.42
CA LEU A 47 2.49 -7.30 -10.16
C LEU A 47 1.76 -8.11 -9.07
N ALA A 48 0.42 -8.06 -9.08
CA ALA A 48 -0.43 -8.73 -8.10
C ALA A 48 -0.25 -10.25 -8.06
N ASP A 49 0.10 -10.88 -9.20
CA ASP A 49 0.29 -12.33 -9.29
C ASP A 49 1.47 -12.84 -8.45
N ASN A 50 2.38 -11.95 -8.03
CA ASN A 50 3.51 -12.30 -7.17
C ASN A 50 3.20 -12.14 -5.67
N TYR A 51 1.98 -11.73 -5.31
CA TYR A 51 1.55 -11.44 -3.95
C TYR A 51 0.28 -12.23 -3.59
N GLN A 52 0.04 -12.39 -2.30
CA GLN A 52 -1.04 -13.24 -1.78
C GLN A 52 -2.25 -12.42 -1.33
N TYR A 53 -2.03 -11.16 -0.96
CA TYR A 53 -3.07 -10.24 -0.51
C TYR A 53 -2.88 -8.89 -1.17
N VAL A 54 -3.95 -8.36 -1.78
CA VAL A 54 -3.92 -7.10 -2.51
C VAL A 54 -5.11 -6.24 -2.11
N MET A 55 -4.84 -4.98 -1.81
CA MET A 55 -5.85 -3.96 -1.56
C MET A 55 -5.64 -2.78 -2.53
N HIS A 56 -6.73 -2.16 -2.96
CA HIS A 56 -6.71 -0.93 -3.76
C HIS A 56 -7.40 0.19 -2.98
N GLY A 57 -6.77 1.36 -2.94
CA GLY A 57 -7.17 2.45 -2.07
C GLY A 57 -6.60 3.78 -2.50
N LYS A 58 -6.75 4.76 -1.61
CA LYS A 58 -6.38 6.14 -1.88
C LYS A 58 -5.61 6.72 -0.69
N LEU A 59 -4.54 7.45 -0.98
CA LEU A 59 -3.86 8.28 0.00
C LEU A 59 -4.73 9.51 0.29
N TYR A 60 -5.11 9.71 1.55
CA TYR A 60 -6.03 10.80 1.92
C TYR A 60 -5.41 11.85 2.84
N LYS A 61 -4.22 11.61 3.40
CA LYS A 61 -3.53 12.60 4.24
C LYS A 61 -2.03 12.38 4.25
N ILE A 62 -1.27 13.47 4.12
CA ILE A 62 0.17 13.54 4.39
C ILE A 62 0.35 14.56 5.52
N SER A 63 1.08 14.20 6.56
CA SER A 63 1.31 15.06 7.73
C SER A 63 2.81 15.30 7.91
N GLU A 64 3.24 16.52 7.58
CA GLU A 64 4.60 17.01 7.75
C GLU A 64 4.74 17.63 9.14
N GLY A 65 4.86 16.80 10.18
CA GLY A 65 4.91 17.28 11.57
C GLY A 65 5.11 16.20 12.62
N GLY A 66 5.49 14.99 12.22
CA GLY A 66 5.76 13.91 13.16
C GLY A 66 6.94 14.28 14.07
N GLN A 67 6.88 13.86 15.33
CA GLN A 67 8.05 13.93 16.23
C GLN A 67 9.28 13.36 15.52
N GLN A 68 10.43 14.03 15.64
CA GLN A 68 11.72 13.66 15.03
C GLN A 68 11.82 13.85 13.49
N GLY A 69 11.02 14.72 12.88
CA GLY A 69 11.18 15.08 11.46
C GLY A 69 10.78 13.98 10.49
N LYS A 70 9.88 13.08 10.91
CA LYS A 70 9.27 12.05 10.06
C LYS A 70 7.98 12.57 9.43
N VAL A 71 7.68 12.06 8.25
CA VAL A 71 6.42 12.30 7.55
C VAL A 71 5.49 11.13 7.81
N GLU A 72 4.25 11.43 8.17
CA GLU A 72 3.19 10.43 8.32
C GLU A 72 2.31 10.41 7.07
N ILE A 73 2.18 9.24 6.47
CA ILE A 73 1.35 9.01 5.28
C ILE A 73 0.16 8.17 5.68
N TYR A 74 -1.03 8.60 5.29
CA TYR A 74 -2.28 7.93 5.60
C TYR A 74 -3.01 7.53 4.33
N ALA A 75 -3.39 6.25 4.24
CA ALA A 75 -4.15 5.69 3.13
C ALA A 75 -5.37 4.91 3.64
N SER A 76 -6.41 4.87 2.82
CA SER A 76 -7.63 4.10 3.07
C SER A 76 -7.91 3.16 1.92
N PHE A 77 -8.16 1.90 2.25
CA PHE A 77 -8.47 0.81 1.33
C PHE A 77 -9.90 0.35 1.56
N GLY A 78 -10.87 1.16 1.15
CA GLY A 78 -12.29 0.88 1.37
C GLY A 78 -12.71 0.90 2.85
N GLY A 79 -12.03 1.70 3.68
CA GLY A 79 -12.27 1.78 5.13
C GLY A 79 -11.23 1.09 5.99
N LEU A 80 -10.42 0.20 5.42
CA LEU A 80 -9.22 -0.34 6.09
C LEU A 80 -8.11 0.70 6.04
N LEU A 81 -7.62 1.11 7.21
CA LEU A 81 -6.70 2.24 7.30
C LEU A 81 -5.25 1.77 7.34
N THR A 82 -4.37 2.63 6.84
CA THR A 82 -2.93 2.47 6.96
C THR A 82 -2.30 3.78 7.33
N MET A 83 -1.35 3.74 8.26
CA MET A 83 -0.46 4.85 8.58
C MET A 83 1.00 4.40 8.47
N LEU A 84 1.81 5.15 7.72
CA LEU A 84 3.23 4.92 7.57
C LEU A 84 4.02 6.12 8.11
N LYS A 85 5.00 5.84 8.96
CA LYS A 85 6.04 6.80 9.38
C LYS A 85 7.29 6.56 8.56
N VAL A 86 7.58 7.48 7.66
CA VAL A 86 8.73 7.43 6.75
C VAL A 86 9.61 8.67 6.87
N ASN A 87 10.82 8.60 6.32
CA ASN A 87 11.67 9.78 6.19
C ASN A 87 11.14 10.71 5.06
N PRO A 88 11.49 12.00 5.09
CA PRO A 88 11.06 12.95 4.05
C PRO A 88 11.44 12.51 2.62
N THR A 89 12.61 11.91 2.43
CA THR A 89 13.07 11.43 1.10
C THR A 89 12.19 10.32 0.53
N SER A 90 11.67 9.40 1.35
CA SER A 90 10.68 8.42 0.86
C SER A 90 9.28 9.03 0.76
N ALA A 91 8.97 10.05 1.55
CA ALA A 91 7.66 10.71 1.47
C ALA A 91 7.45 11.49 0.18
N SER A 92 8.52 12.01 -0.43
CA SER A 92 8.43 12.78 -1.69
C SER A 92 7.94 11.96 -2.89
N SER A 93 7.89 10.62 -2.79
CA SER A 93 7.29 9.77 -3.82
C SER A 93 5.77 9.57 -3.63
N PHE A 94 5.16 10.25 -2.66
CA PHE A 94 3.73 10.13 -2.36
C PHE A 94 3.03 11.46 -2.56
N GLU A 95 1.91 11.42 -3.25
CA GLU A 95 1.06 12.58 -3.51
C GLU A 95 -0.31 12.41 -2.83
N LEU A 96 -0.89 13.52 -2.38
CA LEU A 96 -2.26 13.53 -1.88
C LEU A 96 -3.20 13.08 -3.00
N ASP A 97 -4.23 12.34 -2.62
CA ASP A 97 -5.24 11.79 -3.52
C ASP A 97 -4.76 10.71 -4.51
N GLN A 98 -3.48 10.33 -4.47
CA GLN A 98 -2.98 9.26 -5.34
C GLN A 98 -3.64 7.91 -5.00
N ARG A 99 -3.94 7.15 -6.06
CA ARG A 99 -4.40 5.76 -5.94
C ARG A 99 -3.22 4.84 -5.68
N LEU A 100 -3.41 3.87 -4.80
CA LEU A 100 -2.38 2.94 -4.38
C LEU A 100 -2.92 1.52 -4.33
N PHE A 101 -2.06 0.60 -4.73
CA PHE A 101 -2.17 -0.82 -4.45
C PHE A 101 -1.24 -1.15 -3.28
N LEU A 102 -1.79 -1.83 -2.28
CA LEU A 102 -1.02 -2.44 -1.19
C LEU A 102 -0.97 -3.94 -1.46
N LEU A 103 0.23 -4.48 -1.62
CA LEU A 103 0.47 -5.88 -1.94
C LEU A 103 1.29 -6.55 -0.84
N ILE A 104 0.82 -7.69 -0.31
CA ILE A 104 1.48 -8.45 0.75
C ILE A 104 1.70 -9.89 0.32
N ARG A 105 2.86 -10.43 0.68
CA ARG A 105 3.14 -11.87 0.68
C ARG A 105 3.91 -12.24 1.95
N LYS A 106 3.56 -13.36 2.56
CA LYS A 106 4.33 -13.91 3.67
C LYS A 106 5.72 -14.36 3.21
N LEU A 107 6.67 -14.36 4.13
CA LEU A 107 8.03 -14.87 3.92
C LEU A 107 8.14 -16.33 4.34
#